data_AF-A0A5K1GZW9-F1
#
_entry.id   AF-A0A5K1GZW9-F1
#
_cell.length_a   1.000
_cell.length_b   1.000
_cell.length_c   1.000
_cell.angle_alpha   90.00
_cell.angle_beta   90.00
_cell.angle_gamma   90.00
#
_symmetry.space_group_name_H-M   'P 1'
#
loop_
_entity.id
_entity.type
_entity.pdbx_description
1 polymer ?
#
loop_
_entity_poly.entity_id
_entity_poly.type
_entity_poly.pdbx_seq_one_letter_code
_entity_poly.pdbx_strand_id
1 'polypeptide(L)'
;YKKMETCITPLPEVQSADEVAGGALEKWPKRAMAVPPRISSGSIPEITVNKFKEDNALWKQRLTYYKKIVPSLAQGRYRNIMDMNAHLGGFSAALADAPVWVMNVIPANSKHDTLGAIYERGFIGTYQDWCEAFSTYPRTYDLIHAGGIFSIYQD
;
A
#
# COMPACT_ATOMS: atom_id res chain seq x y z
N TYR A 1 -26.59 -5.76 20.45
CA TYR A 1 -25.29 -5.11 20.66
C TYR A 1 -24.20 -6.17 20.50
N LYS A 2 -23.20 -5.94 19.63
CA LYS A 2 -22.05 -6.85 19.46
C LYS A 2 -21.03 -6.50 20.53
N LYS A 3 -20.60 -7.49 21.33
CA LYS A 3 -19.59 -7.29 22.37
C LYS A 3 -18.27 -6.99 21.67
N MET A 4 -17.66 -5.84 21.96
CA MET A 4 -16.34 -5.50 21.42
C MET A 4 -15.29 -6.42 22.05
N GLU A 5 -14.40 -6.93 21.21
CA GLU A 5 -13.25 -7.72 21.64
C GLU A 5 -12.03 -6.81 21.84
N THR A 6 -11.11 -7.22 22.71
CA THR A 6 -9.82 -6.55 22.87
C THR A 6 -9.05 -6.56 21.55
N CYS A 7 -8.90 -5.39 20.94
CA CYS A 7 -8.25 -5.19 19.64
C CYS A 7 -6.76 -4.84 19.77
N ILE A 8 -6.06 -5.45 20.73
CA ILE A 8 -4.60 -5.32 20.80
C ILE A 8 -4.04 -6.48 19.96
N THR A 9 -3.51 -6.19 18.78
CA THR A 9 -2.73 -7.16 18.02
C THR A 9 -1.38 -7.31 18.72
N PRO A 10 -1.11 -8.44 19.41
CA PRO A 10 0.17 -8.64 20.06
C PRO A 10 1.29 -8.65 19.02
N LEU A 11 2.45 -8.13 19.38
CA LEU A 11 3.64 -8.32 18.57
C LEU A 11 3.98 -9.81 18.50
N PRO A 12 4.46 -10.32 17.35
CA PRO A 12 4.92 -11.69 17.25
C PRO A 12 5.98 -12.00 18.30
N GLU A 13 5.94 -13.21 18.87
CA GLU A 13 6.95 -13.67 19.82
C GLU A 13 8.31 -13.78 19.13
N VAL A 14 9.38 -13.45 19.87
CA VAL A 14 10.77 -13.55 19.44
C VAL A 14 11.53 -14.49 20.38
N GLN A 15 12.49 -15.25 19.83
CA GLN A 15 13.24 -16.24 20.59
C GLN A 15 14.44 -15.61 21.33
N SER A 16 14.88 -14.42 20.94
CA SER A 16 16.03 -13.73 21.52
C SER A 16 15.86 -12.20 21.51
N ALA A 17 16.65 -11.50 22.33
CA ALA A 17 16.63 -10.04 22.41
C ALA A 17 17.13 -9.34 21.12
N ASP A 18 17.85 -10.06 20.27
CA ASP A 18 18.40 -9.55 19.01
C ASP A 18 17.41 -9.69 17.83
N GLU A 19 16.31 -10.42 18.02
CA GLU A 19 15.27 -10.61 17.01
C GLU A 19 14.27 -9.45 16.99
N VAL A 20 13.89 -9.03 15.78
CA VAL A 20 12.86 -8.00 15.59
C VAL A 20 11.50 -8.68 15.46
N ALA A 21 10.59 -8.40 16.40
CA ALA A 21 9.23 -8.91 16.36
C ALA A 21 8.51 -8.48 15.07
N GLY A 22 8.04 -9.46 14.29
CA GLY A 22 7.45 -9.22 12.96
C GLY A 22 8.46 -9.11 11.81
N GLY A 23 9.75 -9.30 12.08
CA GLY A 23 10.82 -9.36 11.09
C GLY A 23 11.52 -8.02 10.85
N ALA A 24 12.82 -8.10 10.56
CA ALA A 24 13.64 -6.92 10.27
C ALA A 24 13.23 -6.26 8.95
N LEU A 25 13.17 -4.92 8.94
CA LEU A 25 12.88 -4.14 7.75
C LEU A 25 14.16 -3.54 7.17
N GLU A 26 14.24 -3.55 5.84
CA GLU A 26 15.26 -2.81 5.10
C GLU A 26 15.19 -1.31 5.39
N LYS A 27 16.32 -0.60 5.22
CA LYS A 27 16.32 0.87 5.36
C LYS A 27 15.72 1.54 4.14
N TRP A 28 15.10 2.71 4.33
CA TRP A 28 14.69 3.58 3.21
C TRP A 28 15.93 4.03 2.41
N PRO A 29 15.88 4.10 1.07
CA PRO A 29 14.73 3.85 0.18
C PRO A 29 14.55 2.39 -0.25
N LYS A 30 15.50 1.50 0.04
CA LYS A 30 15.46 0.09 -0.39
C LYS A 30 14.19 -0.63 0.05
N ARG A 31 13.70 -0.30 1.24
CA ARG A 31 12.45 -0.81 1.82
C ARG A 31 11.22 -0.70 0.89
N ALA A 32 11.17 0.33 0.03
CA ALA A 32 10.07 0.53 -0.91
C ALA A 32 9.85 -0.68 -1.85
N MET A 33 10.94 -1.36 -2.23
CA MET A 33 10.94 -2.49 -3.17
C MET A 33 11.26 -3.83 -2.50
N ALA A 34 11.74 -3.82 -1.27
CA ALA A 34 12.03 -5.03 -0.50
C ALA A 34 10.76 -5.80 -0.20
N VAL A 35 10.88 -7.12 -0.12
CA VAL A 35 9.76 -8.01 0.22
C VAL A 35 9.44 -7.81 1.71
N PRO A 36 8.21 -7.41 2.07
CA PRO A 36 7.80 -7.26 3.46
C PRO A 36 7.87 -8.58 4.22
N PRO A 37 8.33 -8.60 5.48
CA PRO A 37 8.37 -9.79 6.31
C PRO A 37 7.04 -10.55 6.34
N ARG A 38 5.90 -9.84 6.40
CA ARG A 38 4.56 -10.42 6.45
C ARG A 38 4.17 -11.20 5.19
N ILE A 39 4.75 -10.84 4.05
CA ILE A 39 4.59 -11.60 2.79
C ILE A 39 5.51 -12.82 2.81
N SER A 40 6.75 -12.67 3.30
CA SER A 40 7.69 -13.79 3.39
C SER A 40 7.26 -14.87 4.40
N SER A 41 6.59 -14.48 5.48
CA SER A 41 6.04 -15.40 6.49
C SER A 41 4.71 -16.04 6.07
N GLY A 42 4.13 -15.64 4.94
CA GLY A 42 2.83 -16.12 4.47
C GLY A 42 1.65 -15.62 5.31
N SER A 43 1.81 -14.54 6.08
CA SER A 43 0.76 -14.00 6.94
C SER A 43 -0.38 -13.33 6.16
N ILE A 44 -0.18 -13.00 4.88
CA ILE A 44 -1.25 -12.56 3.98
C ILE A 44 -1.62 -13.73 3.05
N PRO A 45 -2.79 -14.36 3.22
CA PRO A 45 -3.19 -15.50 2.41
C PRO A 45 -3.15 -15.19 0.91
N GLU A 46 -2.73 -16.16 0.10
CA GLU A 46 -2.65 -16.10 -1.36
C GLU A 46 -1.64 -15.10 -1.95
N ILE A 47 -1.02 -14.22 -1.15
CA ILE A 47 0.01 -13.29 -1.60
C ILE A 47 1.39 -13.89 -1.35
N THR A 48 2.05 -14.31 -2.43
CA THR A 48 3.39 -14.90 -2.37
C THR A 48 4.47 -13.85 -2.69
N VAL A 49 5.72 -14.17 -2.33
CA VAL A 49 6.89 -13.37 -2.68
C VAL A 49 6.99 -13.13 -4.19
N ASN A 50 6.63 -14.13 -5.01
CA ASN A 50 6.65 -14.02 -6.47
C ASN A 50 5.58 -13.03 -6.95
N LYS A 51 4.33 -13.16 -6.46
CA LYS A 51 3.25 -12.22 -6.79
C LYS A 51 3.61 -10.77 -6.43
N PHE A 52 4.25 -10.57 -5.28
CA PHE A 52 4.74 -9.24 -4.87
C PHE A 52 5.80 -8.68 -5.84
N LYS A 53 6.75 -9.50 -6.26
CA LYS A 53 7.78 -9.10 -7.23
C LYS A 53 7.17 -8.78 -8.61
N GLU A 54 6.22 -9.60 -9.05
CA GLU A 54 5.47 -9.39 -10.29
C GLU A 54 4.67 -8.08 -10.24
N ASP A 55 3.97 -7.79 -9.14
CA ASP A 55 3.26 -6.53 -8.93
C ASP A 55 4.20 -5.32 -9.05
N ASN A 56 5.37 -5.36 -8.41
CA ASN A 56 6.36 -4.29 -8.52
C ASN A 56 6.88 -4.11 -9.95
N ALA A 57 7.13 -5.20 -10.67
CA ALA A 57 7.57 -5.13 -12.06
C ALA A 57 6.47 -4.54 -12.96
N LEU A 58 5.23 -4.99 -12.76
CA LEU A 58 4.06 -4.52 -13.49
C LEU A 58 3.82 -3.02 -13.25
N TRP A 59 3.91 -2.53 -12.02
CA TRP A 59 3.74 -1.11 -11.71
C TRP A 59 4.85 -0.24 -12.25
N LYS A 60 6.11 -0.70 -12.22
CA LYS A 60 7.21 -0.02 -12.93
C LYS A 60 6.89 0.15 -14.40
N GLN A 61 6.38 -0.89 -15.06
CA GLN A 61 5.99 -0.83 -16.46
C GLN A 61 4.79 0.11 -16.68
N ARG A 62 3.71 -0.03 -15.90
CA ARG A 62 2.50 0.82 -15.98
C ARG A 62 2.82 2.30 -15.83
N LEU A 63 3.72 2.63 -14.91
CA LEU A 63 4.12 4.02 -14.68
C LEU A 63 4.74 4.66 -15.94
N THR A 64 5.44 3.89 -16.78
CA THR A 64 5.96 4.41 -18.06
C THR A 64 4.86 4.86 -19.01
N TYR A 65 3.71 4.19 -19.01
CA TYR A 65 2.53 4.59 -19.79
C TYR A 65 1.83 5.79 -19.16
N TYR A 66 1.69 5.80 -17.83
CA TYR A 66 1.03 6.89 -17.11
C TYR A 66 1.75 8.21 -17.32
N LYS A 67 3.09 8.21 -17.29
CA LYS A 67 3.91 9.40 -17.56
C LYS A 67 3.72 9.96 -18.99
N LYS A 68 3.27 9.15 -19.95
CA LYS A 68 2.96 9.61 -21.32
C LYS A 68 1.59 10.30 -21.39
N ILE A 69 0.60 9.74 -20.70
CA ILE A 69 -0.78 10.26 -20.68
C ILE A 69 -0.89 11.49 -19.78
N VAL A 70 -0.15 11.50 -18.67
CA VAL A 70 -0.13 12.56 -17.68
C VAL A 70 1.31 13.06 -17.52
N PRO A 71 1.82 13.89 -18.45
CA PRO A 71 3.20 14.38 -18.41
C PRO A 71 3.55 15.14 -17.13
N SER A 72 2.57 15.79 -16.51
CA SER A 72 2.69 16.49 -15.22
C SER A 72 3.15 15.59 -14.07
N LEU A 73 2.91 14.27 -14.15
CA LEU A 73 3.40 13.28 -13.18
C LEU A 73 4.93 13.12 -13.25
N ALA A 74 5.52 13.26 -14.44
CA ALA A 74 6.97 13.24 -14.61
C ALA A 74 7.62 14.60 -14.29
N GLN A 75 6.87 15.70 -14.44
CA GLN A 75 7.35 17.07 -14.23
C GLN A 75 7.31 17.52 -12.76
N GLY A 76 6.86 16.67 -11.83
CA GLY A 76 6.83 16.98 -10.39
C GLY A 76 5.80 18.04 -9.99
N ARG A 77 4.77 18.25 -10.83
CA ARG A 77 3.72 19.24 -10.57
C ARG A 77 2.71 18.77 -9.53
N TYR A 78 2.51 17.45 -9.42
CA TYR A 78 1.70 16.85 -8.36
C TYR A 78 2.54 16.62 -7.11
N ARG A 79 1.99 16.93 -5.95
CA ARG A 79 2.64 16.74 -4.65
C ARG A 79 1.88 15.72 -3.81
N ASN A 80 0.55 15.68 -3.94
CA ASN A 80 -0.33 14.80 -3.17
C ASN A 80 -1.17 13.95 -4.11
N ILE A 81 -0.99 12.63 -4.05
CA ILE A 81 -1.72 11.66 -4.84
C ILE A 81 -2.51 10.74 -3.89
N MET A 82 -3.75 10.43 -4.24
CA MET A 82 -4.51 9.36 -3.59
C MET A 82 -4.53 8.15 -4.51
N ASP A 83 -4.10 7.00 -4.01
CA ASP A 83 -4.35 5.71 -4.64
C ASP A 83 -5.54 5.04 -3.94
N MET A 84 -6.70 5.06 -4.59
CA MET A 84 -7.95 4.61 -4.01
C MET A 84 -8.01 3.09 -3.80
N ASN A 85 -7.13 2.34 -4.46
CA ASN A 85 -7.02 0.90 -4.34
C ASN A 85 -5.56 0.47 -4.45
N ALA A 86 -4.81 0.68 -3.37
CA ALA A 86 -3.36 0.52 -3.39
C ALA A 86 -2.90 -0.94 -3.48
N HIS A 87 -3.76 -1.91 -3.15
CA HIS A 87 -3.42 -3.33 -3.10
C HIS A 87 -2.13 -3.56 -2.30
N LEU A 88 -0.99 -3.84 -2.94
CA LEU A 88 0.29 -4.04 -2.28
C LEU A 88 1.13 -2.76 -2.11
N GLY A 89 0.69 -1.61 -2.64
CA GLY A 89 1.43 -0.35 -2.68
C GLY A 89 2.41 -0.23 -3.86
N GLY A 90 2.22 -1.05 -4.91
CA GLY A 90 3.12 -1.08 -6.07
C GLY A 90 3.16 0.24 -6.86
N PHE A 91 2.03 0.94 -6.96
CA PHE A 91 1.97 2.28 -7.57
C PHE A 91 2.83 3.30 -6.80
N SER A 92 2.67 3.37 -5.47
CA SER A 92 3.49 4.23 -4.60
C SER A 92 4.97 3.89 -4.70
N ALA A 93 5.32 2.60 -4.77
CA ALA A 93 6.70 2.17 -4.92
C ALA A 93 7.31 2.51 -6.28
N ALA A 94 6.55 2.40 -7.36
CA ALA A 94 7.00 2.84 -8.68
C ALA A 94 7.27 4.35 -8.72
N LEU A 95 6.58 5.12 -7.86
CA LEU A 95 6.74 6.56 -7.69
C LEU A 95 7.74 6.97 -6.60
N ALA A 96 8.46 6.04 -5.96
CA ALA A 96 9.31 6.33 -4.81
C ALA A 96 10.44 7.35 -5.10
N ASP A 97 10.90 7.43 -6.34
CA ASP A 97 11.93 8.38 -6.78
C ASP A 97 11.35 9.73 -7.23
N ALA A 98 10.03 9.86 -7.31
CA ALA A 98 9.36 11.11 -7.68
C ALA A 98 9.09 11.94 -6.42
N PRO A 99 9.09 13.29 -6.51
CA PRO A 99 8.82 14.18 -5.38
C PRO A 99 7.31 14.26 -5.06
N VAL A 100 6.65 13.11 -4.96
CA VAL A 100 5.23 12.95 -4.72
C VAL A 100 4.99 12.22 -3.42
N TRP A 101 3.87 12.52 -2.77
CA TRP A 101 3.38 11.78 -1.63
C TRP A 101 2.10 11.06 -2.03
N VAL A 102 2.03 9.76 -1.75
CA VAL A 102 0.89 8.91 -2.09
C VAL A 102 0.18 8.46 -0.81
N MET A 103 -1.10 8.83 -0.67
CA MET A 103 -2.00 8.18 0.29
C MET A 103 -2.48 6.87 -0.31
N ASN A 104 -2.06 5.76 0.29
CA ASN A 104 -2.45 4.43 -0.15
C ASN A 104 -3.73 4.00 0.56
N VAL A 105 -4.82 3.82 -0.17
CA VAL A 105 -6.08 3.39 0.42
C VAL A 105 -6.35 1.93 0.11
N ILE A 106 -6.66 1.16 1.14
CA ILE A 106 -7.13 -0.22 1.02
C ILE A 106 -8.64 -0.22 1.21
N PRO A 107 -9.43 -0.61 0.19
CA PRO A 107 -10.87 -0.70 0.32
C PRO A 107 -11.27 -1.68 1.42
N ALA A 108 -12.26 -1.32 2.25
CA ALA A 108 -12.70 -2.14 3.39
C ALA A 108 -13.21 -3.53 2.96
N ASN A 109 -13.75 -3.62 1.74
CA ASN A 109 -14.24 -4.86 1.13
C ASN A 109 -13.15 -5.62 0.34
N SER A 110 -11.87 -5.24 0.49
CA SER A 110 -10.76 -5.97 -0.11
C SER A 110 -10.66 -7.38 0.45
N LYS A 111 -10.45 -8.37 -0.43
CA LYS A 111 -10.23 -9.77 -0.05
C LYS A 111 -9.00 -9.96 0.86
N HIS A 112 -7.98 -9.12 0.68
CA HIS A 112 -6.72 -9.24 1.41
C HIS A 112 -6.47 -7.99 2.25
N ASP A 113 -6.04 -8.22 3.49
CA ASP A 113 -5.50 -7.18 4.36
C ASP A 113 -4.03 -6.94 4.05
N THR A 114 -3.76 -5.88 3.29
CA THR A 114 -2.42 -5.53 2.79
C THR A 114 -1.88 -4.24 3.38
N LEU A 115 -2.62 -3.56 4.26
CA LEU A 115 -2.18 -2.28 4.82
C LEU A 115 -0.90 -2.44 5.66
N GLY A 116 -0.77 -3.54 6.40
CA GLY A 116 0.46 -3.87 7.12
C GLY A 116 1.68 -3.99 6.20
N ALA A 117 1.52 -4.58 5.00
CA ALA A 117 2.60 -4.66 4.01
C ALA A 117 2.97 -3.26 3.46
N ILE A 118 2.00 -2.36 3.30
CA ILE A 118 2.26 -0.97 2.89
C ILE A 118 3.12 -0.24 3.93
N TYR A 119 2.82 -0.40 5.22
CA TYR A 119 3.61 0.18 6.30
C TYR A 119 5.02 -0.41 6.39
N GLU A 120 5.16 -1.73 6.23
CA GLU A 120 6.45 -2.41 6.19
C GLU A 120 7.33 -1.94 5.02
N ARG A 121 6.74 -1.49 3.91
CA ARG A 121 7.46 -0.85 2.80
C ARG A 121 7.86 0.59 3.08
N GLY A 122 7.24 1.22 4.07
CA GLY A 122 7.49 2.60 4.47
C GLY A 122 6.58 3.65 3.88
N PHE A 123 5.45 3.21 3.34
CA PHE A 123 4.42 4.12 2.86
C PHE A 123 3.39 4.36 3.95
N ILE A 124 2.55 5.37 3.73
CA ILE A 124 1.41 5.65 4.57
C ILE A 124 0.14 5.20 3.85
N GLY A 125 -0.87 4.85 4.63
CA GLY A 125 -2.14 4.39 4.09
C GLY A 125 -3.21 4.23 5.15
N THR A 126 -4.42 3.97 4.68
CA THR A 126 -5.62 3.80 5.50
C THR A 126 -6.57 2.78 4.87
N TYR A 127 -7.47 2.23 5.66
CA TYR A 127 -8.67 1.60 5.12
C TYR A 127 -9.71 2.67 4.77
N GLN A 128 -10.55 2.40 3.78
CA GLN A 128 -11.74 3.19 3.48
C GLN A 128 -12.85 2.31 2.92
N ASP A 129 -14.09 2.54 3.36
CA ASP A 129 -15.26 2.15 2.57
C ASP A 129 -15.67 3.30 1.65
N TRP A 130 -15.63 3.08 0.33
CA TRP A 130 -16.01 4.09 -0.66
C TRP A 130 -17.51 4.34 -0.74
N CYS A 131 -18.34 3.57 -0.03
CA CYS A 131 -19.74 3.89 0.25
C CYS A 131 -19.89 5.00 1.32
N GLU A 132 -18.83 5.25 2.10
CA GLU A 132 -18.78 6.27 3.14
C GLU A 132 -17.93 7.46 2.72
N ALA A 133 -18.16 8.62 3.35
CA ALA A 133 -17.36 9.81 3.09
C ALA A 133 -15.90 9.59 3.53
N PHE A 134 -14.95 9.81 2.62
CA PHE A 134 -13.53 9.83 2.96
C PHE A 134 -13.22 11.16 3.66
N SER A 135 -12.71 11.11 4.89
CA SER A 135 -12.28 12.31 5.58
C SER A 135 -11.05 12.90 4.88
N THR A 136 -11.24 14.00 4.16
CA THR A 136 -10.17 14.71 3.44
C THR A 136 -9.42 15.69 4.34
N TYR A 137 -9.72 15.75 5.64
CA TYR A 137 -9.16 16.79 6.50
C TYR A 137 -7.75 16.43 7.02
N PRO A 138 -6.71 17.28 6.83
CA PRO A 138 -6.67 18.55 6.11
C PRO A 138 -5.86 18.48 4.79
N ARG A 139 -5.96 17.41 4.00
CA ARG A 139 -5.20 17.26 2.75
C ARG A 139 -6.07 17.09 1.52
N THR A 140 -5.89 18.02 0.58
CA THR A 140 -6.39 17.92 -0.80
C THR A 140 -5.42 17.10 -1.65
N TYR A 141 -5.96 16.35 -2.60
CA TYR A 141 -5.18 15.55 -3.55
C TYR A 141 -5.18 16.21 -4.92
N ASP A 142 -3.99 16.35 -5.51
CA ASP A 142 -3.82 16.94 -6.83
C ASP A 142 -4.13 15.93 -7.95
N LEU A 143 -4.03 14.63 -7.64
CA LEU A 143 -4.33 13.52 -8.54
C LEU A 143 -4.95 12.37 -7.74
N ILE A 144 -5.99 11.77 -8.32
CA ILE A 144 -6.65 10.58 -7.79
C ILE A 144 -6.42 9.44 -8.78
N HIS A 145 -5.87 8.34 -8.28
CA HIS A 145 -5.69 7.11 -9.01
C HIS A 145 -6.74 6.09 -8.53
N ALA A 146 -7.55 5.58 -9.46
CA ALA A 146 -8.65 4.65 -9.19
C ALA A 146 -8.56 3.42 -10.14
N GLY A 147 -7.64 2.50 -9.84
CA GLY A 147 -7.47 1.26 -10.59
C GLY A 147 -8.35 0.13 -10.07
N GLY A 148 -9.25 -0.41 -10.90
CA GLY A 148 -10.05 -1.59 -10.56
C GLY A 148 -10.99 -1.41 -9.37
N ILE A 149 -11.30 -0.17 -8.99
CA ILE A 149 -12.07 0.12 -7.77
C ILE A 149 -13.49 -0.46 -7.83
N PHE A 150 -14.15 -0.38 -8.97
CA PHE A 150 -15.52 -0.89 -9.14
C PHE A 150 -15.58 -2.42 -9.13
N SER A 151 -14.51 -3.10 -9.51
CA SER A 151 -14.43 -4.56 -9.49
C SER A 151 -14.44 -5.15 -8.08
N ILE A 152 -14.26 -4.32 -7.04
CA ILE A 152 -14.35 -4.73 -5.63
C ILE A 152 -15.81 -4.84 -5.17
N TYR A 153 -16.71 -4.13 -5.86
CA TYR A 153 -18.12 -3.99 -5.50
C TYR A 153 -19.05 -4.70 -6.50
N GLN A 154 -18.49 -5.40 -7.49
CA GLN A 154 -19.24 -6.22 -8.43
C GLN A 154 -19.26 -7.66 -7.91
N ASP A 155 -20.46 -8.12 -7.55
CA ASP A 155 -20.76 -9.52 -7.22
C ASP A 155 -20.68 -10.43 -8.46
#